data_AF-A0A833LL01-F1
#
_entry.id   AF-A0A833LL01-F1
#
_cell.length_a   1.000
_cell.length_b   1.000
_cell.length_c   1.000
_cell.angle_alpha   90.00
_cell.angle_beta   90.00
_cell.angle_gamma   90.00
#
_symmetry.space_group_name_H-M   'P 1'
#
loop_
_entity.id
_entity.type
_entity.pdbx_description
1 polymer ?
#
loop_
_entity_poly.entity_id
_entity_poly.type
_entity_poly.pdbx_seq_one_letter_code
_entity_poly.pdbx_strand_id
1 'polypeptide(L)' 'MLPLSGLLVVSLEQAVAAPTCTCRMADAGARVIKVERPEGDFARGY' A
#
# COMPACT_ATOMS: atom_id res chain seq x y z
N MET A 1 -8.61 5.23 -18.47
CA MET A 1 -8.83 5.44 -17.02
C MET A 1 -8.60 4.10 -16.34
N LEU A 2 -7.75 4.03 -15.30
CA LEU A 2 -7.51 2.76 -14.61
C LEU A 2 -8.69 2.45 -13.67
N PRO A 3 -8.96 1.17 -13.36
CA PRO A 3 -10.17 0.77 -12.63
C PRO A 3 -10.36 1.43 -11.26
N LEU A 4 -9.29 1.82 -10.58
CA LEU A 4 -9.31 2.46 -9.26
C LEU A 4 -8.86 3.93 -9.29
N SER A 5 -8.81 4.54 -10.47
CA SER A 5 -8.50 5.97 -10.61
C SER A 5 -9.43 6.83 -9.77
N GLY A 6 -8.85 7.73 -8.96
CA GLY A 6 -9.59 8.67 -8.10
C GLY A 6 -9.84 8.17 -6.68
N LEU A 7 -9.54 6.90 -6.37
CA LEU A 7 -9.63 6.39 -5.00
C LEU A 7 -8.38 6.75 -4.19
N LEU A 8 -8.59 7.15 -2.94
CA LEU A 8 -7.55 7.27 -1.92
C LEU A 8 -7.63 6.05 -0.99
N VAL A 9 -6.53 5.35 -0.81
CA VAL A 9 -6.40 4.19 0.08
C VAL A 9 -5.39 4.51 1.16
N VAL A 10 -5.80 4.36 2.42
CA VAL A 10 -4.90 4.42 3.58
C VAL A 10 -4.53 2.98 3.94
N SER A 11 -3.24 2.70 3.93
CA SER A 11 -2.65 1.37 4.08
C SER A 11 -1.92 1.30 5.43
N LEU A 12 -2.28 0.31 6.26
CA LEU A 12 -1.77 0.14 7.64
C LEU A 12 -1.04 -1.20 7.82
N GLU A 13 -1.02 -2.00 6.77
CA GLU A 13 -0.50 -3.34 6.80
C GLU A 13 1.04 -3.43 6.76
N GLN A 14 1.57 -4.58 7.18
CA GLN A 14 3.00 -4.90 7.25
C GLN A 14 3.33 -6.26 6.60
N ALA A 15 4.61 -6.58 6.46
CA ALA A 15 5.11 -7.81 5.82
C ALA A 15 4.77 -7.94 4.34
N VAL A 16 4.00 -8.97 3.95
CA VAL A 16 3.93 -9.43 2.56
C VAL A 16 2.51 -9.47 2.03
N ALA A 17 1.62 -10.24 2.66
CA ALA A 17 0.32 -10.57 2.07
C ALA A 17 -0.54 -9.32 1.79
N ALA A 18 -0.71 -8.46 2.78
CA ALA A 18 -1.53 -7.27 2.65
C ALA A 18 -0.83 -6.14 1.86
N PRO A 19 0.49 -5.86 2.02
CA PRO A 19 1.20 -4.94 1.12
C PRO A 19 1.09 -5.35 -0.36
N THR A 20 1.07 -6.65 -0.66
CA THR A 20 0.83 -7.14 -2.03
C THR A 20 -0.55 -6.74 -2.55
N CYS A 21 -1.57 -6.72 -1.69
CA CYS A 21 -2.92 -6.28 -2.06
C CYS A 21 -2.93 -4.79 -2.44
N THR A 22 -2.36 -3.94 -1.59
CA THR A 22 -2.36 -2.48 -1.79
C THR A 22 -1.41 -2.06 -2.91
N CYS A 23 -0.32 -2.79 -3.19
CA CYS A 23 0.46 -2.64 -4.43
C CYS A 23 -0.41 -2.85 -5.68
N ARG A 24 -1.20 -3.92 -5.74
CA ARG A 24 -2.12 -4.15 -6.88
C ARG A 24 -3.18 -3.07 -7.00
N MET A 25 -3.61 -2.47 -5.89
CA MET A 25 -4.53 -1.32 -5.93
C MET A 25 -3.85 -0.07 -6.51
N ALA A 26 -2.58 0.17 -6.18
CA ALA A 26 -1.79 1.24 -6.77
C ALA A 26 -1.59 1.04 -8.27
N ASP A 27 -1.26 -0.19 -8.71
CA ASP A 27 -1.15 -0.55 -10.13
C ASP A 27 -2.47 -0.34 -10.88
N ALA A 28 -3.61 -0.59 -10.21
CA ALA A 28 -4.95 -0.33 -10.74
C ALA A 28 -5.37 1.16 -10.65
N GLY A 29 -4.47 2.06 -10.24
CA GLY A 29 -4.64 3.51 -10.31
C GLY A 29 -5.15 4.19 -9.03
N ALA A 30 -5.20 3.49 -7.90
CA ALA A 30 -5.49 4.11 -6.62
C ALA A 30 -4.30 4.93 -6.13
N ARG A 31 -4.56 6.02 -5.41
CA ARG A 31 -3.55 6.71 -4.61
C ARG A 31 -3.45 6.01 -3.26
N VAL A 32 -2.40 5.21 -3.07
CA VAL A 32 -2.16 4.47 -1.82
C VAL A 32 -1.17 5.22 -0.95
N ILE A 33 -1.55 5.52 0.29
CA ILE A 33 -0.67 6.10 1.32
C ILE A 33 -0.43 5.03 2.37
N LYS A 34 0.80 4.51 2.41
CA LYS A 34 1.24 3.59 3.47
C LYS A 34 1.62 4.39 4.71
N VAL A 35 0.98 4.07 5.82
CA VAL A 35 1.30 4.64 7.14
C VAL A 35 2.10 3.59 7.90
N GLU A 36 3.29 4.00 8.33
CA GLU A 36 4.23 3.15 9.05
C GLU A 36 4.51 3.72 10.43
N ARG A 37 5.11 2.90 11.28
CA ARG A 37 5.70 3.38 12.54
C ARG A 37 6.91 4.27 12.23
N PRO A 38 7.40 5.10 13.17
CA PRO A 38 8.61 5.90 12.95
C PRO A 38 9.83 5.07 12.48
N GLU A 39 9.96 3.84 12.95
CA GLU A 39 11.00 2.88 12.55
C GLU A 39 10.74 2.18 11.21
N GLY A 40 9.56 2.38 10.61
CA GLY A 40 9.13 1.74 9.37
C GLY A 40 8.45 0.37 9.57
N ASP A 41 7.94 -0.18 8.46
CA ASP A 41 7.56 -1.57 8.33
C ASP A 41 8.81 -2.45 8.53
N PHE A 42 8.70 -3.49 9.37
CA PHE A 42 9.81 -4.41 9.61
C PHE A 42 10.28 -5.11 8.34
N ALA A 43 9.43 -5.16 7.29
CA ALA A 43 9.80 -5.71 6.00
C ALA A 43 10.94 -4.98 5.28
N ARG A 44 11.28 -3.76 5.71
CA ARG A 44 12.41 -2.99 5.18
C ARG A 44 13.78 -3.58 5.55
N GLY A 45 13.83 -4.41 6.59
CA GLY A 45 15.04 -5.08 7.05
C GLY A 45 15.21 -6.52 6.57
N TYR A 46 14.31 -7.01 5.71
CA TYR A 46 14.46 -8.32 5.06
C TYR A 46 15.41 -8.26 3.86
#